data_AF-A0A531M507-F1
#
_entry.id   AF-A0A531M507-F1
#
_cell.length_a   1.000
_cell.length_b   1.000
_cell.length_c   1.000
_cell.angle_alpha   90.00
_cell.angle_beta   90.00
_cell.angle_gamma   90.00
#
_symmetry.space_group_name_H-M   'P 1'
#
loop_
_entity.id
_entity.type
_entity.pdbx_description
1 polymer ?
#
loop_
_entity_poly.entity_id
_entity_poly.type
_entity_poly.pdbx_seq_one_letter_code
_entity_poly.pdbx_strand_id
1 'polypeptide(L)'
;QLLIGPIELLAAAAIIFFALPEMHNPGYFVVLGVFLVSFSVAQISHAPGGLGVFEVVFLAGLSDMDPVGVLAALLVFRLFYLIIPLFLGLGIVLFFERSQFSRKES
;
A
#
# COMPACT_ATOMS: atom_id res chain seq x y z
N GLN A 1 2.33 -5.80 19.64
CA GLN A 1 1.66 -5.23 18.45
C GLN A 1 1.06 -3.84 18.66
N LEU A 2 0.80 -3.38 19.90
CA LEU A 2 0.16 -2.08 20.18
C LEU A 2 0.83 -0.85 19.53
N LEU A 3 2.15 -0.87 19.31
CA LEU A 3 2.91 0.23 18.70
C LEU A 3 3.25 0.00 17.22
N ILE A 4 3.65 -1.22 16.87
CA ILE A 4 4.13 -1.54 15.52
C ILE A 4 3.01 -1.39 14.48
N GLY A 5 1.79 -1.83 14.80
CA GLY A 5 0.64 -1.72 13.88
C GLY A 5 0.33 -0.27 13.52
N PRO A 6 0.12 0.63 14.50
CA PRO A 6 -0.10 2.04 14.20
C PRO A 6 1.06 2.70 13.45
N ILE A 7 2.31 2.39 13.79
CA ILE A 7 3.49 2.93 13.08
C ILE A 7 3.49 2.49 11.61
N GLU A 8 3.13 1.24 11.36
CA GLU A 8 3.01 0.70 10.01
C GLU A 8 1.92 1.44 9.22
N LEU A 9 0.72 1.63 9.78
CA LEU A 9 -0.36 2.38 9.12
C LEU A 9 0.02 3.83 8.83
N LEU A 10 0.75 4.48 9.75
CA LEU A 10 1.28 5.83 9.55
C LEU A 10 2.27 5.87 8.37
N ALA A 11 3.19 4.91 8.31
CA ALA A 11 4.16 4.80 7.22
C ALA A 11 3.48 4.46 5.88
N ALA A 12 2.48 3.58 5.88
CA ALA A 12 1.70 3.21 4.70
C ALA A 12 0.98 4.41 4.09
N ALA A 13 0.31 5.22 4.92
CA ALA A 13 -0.33 6.46 4.50
C ALA A 13 0.69 7.50 3.98
N ALA A 14 1.89 7.52 4.54
CA ALA A 14 2.95 8.44 4.12
C ALA A 14 3.38 8.20 2.67
N ILE A 15 3.41 6.94 2.21
CA ILE A 15 3.71 6.63 0.80
C ILE A 15 2.74 7.35 -0.13
N ILE A 16 1.44 7.32 0.18
CA ILE A 16 0.41 7.99 -0.63
C ILE A 16 0.58 9.50 -0.53
N PHE A 17 0.75 10.04 0.67
CA PHE A 17 0.92 11.48 0.90
C PHE A 17 2.08 12.08 0.08
N PHE A 18 3.22 11.39 0.03
CA PHE A 18 4.38 11.83 -0.76
C PHE A 18 4.24 11.57 -2.26
N ALA A 19 3.38 10.63 -2.66
CA ALA A 19 3.11 10.35 -4.07
C ALA A 19 2.02 11.26 -4.67
N LEU A 20 1.19 11.90 -3.84
CA LEU A 20 0.20 12.88 -4.29
C LEU A 20 0.88 14.13 -4.86
N PRO A 21 0.28 14.78 -5.87
CA PRO A 21 0.79 16.04 -6.39
C PRO A 21 0.84 17.11 -5.30
N GLU A 22 1.88 17.95 -5.31
CA GLU A 22 2.04 19.04 -4.33
C GLU A 22 0.91 20.07 -4.45
N MET A 23 0.43 20.30 -5.67
CA MET A 23 -0.69 21.19 -5.95
C MET A 23 -1.99 20.59 -5.38
N HIS A 24 -2.66 21.33 -4.49
CA HIS A 24 -3.88 20.91 -3.77
C HIS A 24 -3.70 19.69 -2.84
N ASN A 25 -2.49 19.43 -2.33
CA ASN A 25 -2.30 18.38 -1.34
C ASN A 25 -3.06 18.73 -0.02
N PRO A 26 -3.98 17.88 0.46
CA PRO A 26 -4.82 18.17 1.62
C PRO A 26 -4.08 18.05 2.96
N GLY A 27 -2.80 17.64 2.94
CA GLY A 27 -1.99 17.43 4.13
C GLY A 27 -2.07 15.99 4.66
N TYR A 28 -1.03 15.61 5.40
CA TYR A 28 -0.81 14.22 5.83
C TYR A 28 -1.96 13.65 6.67
N PHE A 29 -2.51 14.41 7.61
CA PHE A 29 -3.58 13.91 8.49
C PHE A 29 -4.90 13.63 7.74
N VAL A 30 -5.20 14.39 6.69
CA VAL A 30 -6.37 14.12 5.83
C VAL A 30 -6.13 12.83 5.04
N VAL A 31 -4.96 12.69 4.42
CA VAL A 31 -4.58 11.47 3.70
C VAL A 31 -4.61 10.24 4.61
N LEU A 32 -4.11 10.37 5.84
CA LEU A 32 -4.15 9.31 6.84
C LEU A 32 -5.59 8.93 7.21
N GLY A 33 -6.47 9.91 7.45
CA GLY A 33 -7.88 9.66 7.75
C GLY A 33 -8.58 8.92 6.61
N VAL A 34 -8.40 9.40 5.38
CA VAL A 34 -8.96 8.75 4.17
C VAL A 34 -8.38 7.35 3.98
N PHE A 35 -7.07 7.17 4.19
CA PHE A 35 -6.42 5.86 4.13
C PHE A 35 -7.01 4.87 5.13
N LEU A 36 -7.17 5.27 6.40
CA LEU A 36 -7.74 4.40 7.43
C LEU A 36 -9.17 3.98 7.11
N VAL A 37 -10.00 4.91 6.62
CA VAL A 37 -11.38 4.60 6.21
C VAL A 37 -11.38 3.68 4.99
N SER A 38 -10.66 4.04 3.95
CA SER A 38 -10.59 3.26 2.71
C SER A 38 -10.04 1.85 2.94
N PHE A 39 -8.95 1.73 3.69
CA PHE A 39 -8.35 0.46 4.05
C PHE A 39 -9.32 -0.41 4.85
N SER A 40 -10.03 0.17 5.83
CA SER A 40 -11.02 -0.57 6.62
C SER A 40 -12.19 -1.06 5.77
N VAL A 41 -12.73 -0.21 4.88
CA VAL A 41 -13.82 -0.59 3.97
C VAL A 41 -13.36 -1.68 3.00
N ALA A 42 -12.15 -1.57 2.47
CA ALA A 42 -11.57 -2.58 1.60
C ALA A 42 -11.44 -3.94 2.33
N GLN A 43 -11.02 -3.96 3.59
CA GLN A 43 -10.96 -5.19 4.40
C GLN A 43 -12.35 -5.80 4.63
N ILE A 44 -13.33 -4.98 5.04
CA ILE A 44 -14.72 -5.41 5.29
C ILE A 44 -15.36 -5.98 4.01
N SER A 45 -15.01 -5.43 2.84
CA SER A 45 -15.56 -5.88 1.56
C SER A 45 -15.13 -7.29 1.15
N HIS A 46 -14.09 -7.85 1.77
CA HIS A 46 -13.43 -9.10 1.36
C HIS A 46 -13.00 -9.11 -0.13
N ALA A 47 -12.86 -7.94 -0.76
CA ALA A 47 -12.33 -7.84 -2.11
C ALA A 47 -10.87 -8.34 -2.13
N PRO A 48 -10.48 -9.20 -3.08
CA PRO A 48 -9.12 -9.69 -3.18
C PRO A 48 -8.13 -8.53 -3.34
N GLY A 49 -7.23 -8.37 -2.38
CA GLY A 49 -6.26 -7.26 -2.35
C GLY A 49 -6.87 -5.86 -2.24
N GLY A 50 -8.14 -5.76 -1.81
CA GLY A 50 -8.87 -4.49 -1.71
C GLY A 50 -9.09 -3.77 -3.04
N LEU A 51 -8.92 -4.47 -4.16
CA LEU A 51 -8.95 -3.87 -5.50
C LEU A 51 -10.33 -3.26 -5.82
N GLY A 52 -10.33 -2.04 -6.34
CA GLY A 52 -11.52 -1.29 -6.71
C GLY A 52 -12.14 -0.58 -5.51
N VAL A 53 -12.42 -1.29 -4.42
CA VAL A 53 -13.03 -0.70 -3.22
C VAL A 53 -12.12 0.33 -2.58
N PHE A 54 -10.82 0.02 -2.45
CA PHE A 54 -9.84 0.94 -1.88
C PHE A 54 -9.74 2.23 -2.71
N GLU A 55 -9.61 2.11 -4.02
CA GLU A 55 -9.49 3.26 -4.93
C GLU A 55 -10.75 4.13 -4.94
N VAL A 56 -11.93 3.52 -5.00
CA VAL A 56 -13.21 4.24 -5.04
C VAL A 56 -13.43 5.04 -3.76
N VAL A 57 -13.17 4.43 -2.59
CA VAL A 57 -13.33 5.14 -1.31
C VAL A 57 -12.29 6.25 -1.16
N PHE A 58 -11.07 6.05 -1.68
CA PHE A 58 -10.03 7.09 -1.65
C PHE A 58 -10.38 8.28 -2.55
N LEU A 59 -10.86 8.02 -3.76
CA LEU A 59 -11.33 9.04 -4.69
C LEU A 59 -12.53 9.80 -4.14
N ALA A 60 -13.44 9.11 -3.44
CA ALA A 60 -14.54 9.76 -2.75
C ALA A 60 -14.05 10.64 -1.57
N GLY A 61 -13.03 10.20 -0.84
CA GLY A 61 -12.44 10.96 0.26
C GLY A 61 -11.60 12.16 -0.17
N LEU A 62 -11.05 12.14 -1.39
CA LEU A 62 -10.27 13.22 -2.00
C LEU A 62 -10.96 13.78 -3.25
N SER A 63 -12.27 14.00 -3.18
CA SER A 63 -13.09 14.44 -4.33
C SER A 63 -12.66 15.76 -4.95
N ASP A 64 -11.97 16.62 -4.20
CA ASP A 64 -11.50 17.92 -4.66
C ASP A 64 -10.17 17.85 -5.42
N MET A 65 -9.50 16.69 -5.43
CA MET A 65 -8.25 16.46 -6.16
C MET A 65 -8.50 15.88 -7.55
N ASP A 66 -7.54 16.07 -8.45
CA ASP A 66 -7.54 15.41 -9.75
C ASP A 66 -7.54 13.87 -9.60
N PRO A 67 -8.57 13.16 -10.10
CA PRO A 67 -8.68 11.71 -9.95
C PRO A 67 -7.49 10.95 -10.53
N VAL A 68 -6.88 11.46 -11.61
CA VAL A 68 -5.72 10.82 -12.25
C VAL A 68 -4.50 10.89 -11.33
N GLY A 69 -4.24 12.05 -10.73
CA GLY A 69 -3.19 12.22 -9.73
C GLY A 69 -3.37 11.32 -8.50
N VAL A 70 -4.61 11.19 -8.00
CA VAL A 70 -4.91 10.28 -6.88
C VAL A 70 -4.66 8.83 -7.28
N LEU A 71 -5.17 8.36 -8.42
CA LEU A 71 -4.95 7.00 -8.89
C LEU A 71 -3.45 6.69 -9.11
N ALA A 72 -2.68 7.64 -9.63
CA ALA A 72 -1.24 7.49 -9.77
C ALA A 72 -0.55 7.30 -8.41
N ALA A 73 -0.93 8.08 -7.39
CA ALA A 73 -0.42 7.93 -6.03
C ALA A 73 -0.78 6.56 -5.42
N LEU A 74 -2.00 6.05 -5.68
CA LEU A 74 -2.40 4.72 -5.21
C LEU A 74 -1.65 3.59 -5.92
N LEU A 75 -1.31 3.75 -7.20
CA LEU A 75 -0.43 2.81 -7.90
C LEU A 75 0.98 2.79 -7.30
N VAL A 76 1.53 3.97 -6.97
CA VAL A 76 2.83 4.07 -6.26
C VAL A 76 2.75 3.36 -4.91
N PHE A 77 1.66 3.55 -4.16
CA PHE A 77 1.42 2.81 -2.92
C PHE A 77 1.44 1.30 -3.15
N ARG A 78 0.72 0.78 -4.14
CA ARG A 78 0.73 -0.67 -4.45
C ARG A 78 2.12 -1.17 -4.82
N LEU A 79 2.92 -0.36 -5.52
CA LEU A 79 4.28 -0.71 -5.88
C LEU A 79 5.15 -0.91 -4.63
N PHE A 80 5.16 0.05 -3.73
CA PHE A 80 6.00 0.01 -2.53
C PHE A 80 5.48 -0.92 -1.45
N TYR A 81 4.15 -1.03 -1.30
CA TYR A 81 3.53 -1.76 -0.21
C TYR A 81 3.28 -3.23 -0.54
N LEU A 82 3.02 -3.58 -1.81
CA LEU A 82 2.66 -4.94 -2.22
C LEU A 82 3.70 -5.54 -3.16
N ILE A 83 3.99 -4.87 -4.28
CA ILE A 83 4.72 -5.47 -5.40
C ILE A 83 6.21 -5.65 -5.09
N ILE A 84 6.90 -4.60 -4.61
CA ILE A 84 8.31 -4.67 -4.27
C ILE A 84 8.55 -5.72 -3.16
N PRO A 85 7.83 -5.69 -2.02
CA PRO A 85 7.99 -6.72 -0.98
C PRO A 85 7.72 -8.14 -1.48
N LEU A 86 6.73 -8.32 -2.37
CA LEU A 86 6.45 -9.62 -2.98
C LEU A 86 7.65 -10.14 -3.79
N PHE A 87 8.21 -9.33 -4.67
CA PHE A 87 9.36 -9.74 -5.48
C PHE A 87 10.62 -9.97 -4.64
N LEU A 88 10.84 -9.16 -3.61
CA LEU A 88 11.93 -9.39 -2.66
C LEU A 88 11.75 -10.72 -1.92
N GLY A 89 10.54 -11.00 -1.42
CA GLY A 89 10.22 -12.26 -0.76
C GLY A 89 10.43 -13.46 -1.68
N LEU A 90 9.94 -13.39 -2.92
CA LEU A 90 10.17 -14.42 -3.94
C LEU A 90 11.66 -14.64 -4.21
N GLY A 91 12.44 -13.57 -4.38
CA GLY A 91 13.89 -13.67 -4.57
C GLY A 91 14.60 -14.35 -3.42
N ILE A 92 14.25 -13.98 -2.18
CA ILE A 92 14.80 -14.59 -0.96
C ILE A 92 14.46 -16.08 -0.88
N VAL A 93 13.21 -16.44 -1.13
CA VAL A 93 12.75 -17.84 -1.07
C VAL A 93 13.43 -18.69 -2.13
N LEU A 94 13.49 -18.21 -3.38
CA LEU A 94 14.15 -18.94 -4.47
C LEU A 94 15.65 -19.13 -4.22
N PHE A 95 16.31 -18.11 -3.67
CA PHE A 95 17.73 -18.22 -3.28
C PHE A 95 17.92 -19.24 -2.15
N PHE A 96 17.09 -19.16 -1.12
CA PHE A 96 17.12 -20.08 0.00
C PHE A 96 16.90 -21.53 -0.45
N GLU A 97 15.89 -21.77 -1.27
CA GLU A 97 15.57 -23.11 -1.78
C GLU A 97 16.73 -23.71 -2.58
N ARG A 98 17.34 -22.93 -3.49
CA ARG A 98 18.55 -23.36 -4.22
C ARG A 98 19.70 -23.74 -3.30
N SER A 99 19.93 -22.96 -2.24
CA SER A 99 20.98 -23.26 -1.26
C SER A 99 20.73 -24.56 -0.49
N GLN A 100 19.46 -24.87 -0.20
CA GLN A 100 19.08 -26.10 0.49
C GLN A 100 19.20 -27.34 -0.41
N PHE A 101 18.78 -27.23 -1.68
CA PHE A 101 18.95 -28.32 -2.64
C PHE A 101 20.42 -28.68 -2.85
N SER A 102 21.30 -27.68 -3.01
CA SER A 102 22.74 -27.90 -3.16
C SER A 102 23.40 -28.57 -1.94
N ARG A 103 22.79 -28.48 -0.75
CA ARG A 103 23.30 -29.10 0.49
C ARG A 103 22.81 -30.53 0.70
N LYS A 104 21.75 -30.94 -0.01
CA LYS A 104 21.22 -32.32 0.02
C LYS A 104 21.97 -33.28 -0.92
N GLU A 105 22.71 -32.74 -1.88
CA GLU A 105 23.51 -33.50 -2.85
C GLU A 105 24.99 -33.67 -2.44
N SER A 106 25.38 -33.16 -1.26
CA SER A 106 26.69 -33.36 -0.61
C SER A 106 26.55 -34.23 0.63
#